data_AF-A0A166EMD0-F1
#
_entry.id   AF-A0A166EMD0-F1
#
_cell.length_a   1.000
_cell.length_b   1.000
_cell.length_c   1.000
_cell.angle_alpha   90.00
_cell.angle_beta   90.00
_cell.angle_gamma   90.00
#
_symmetry.space_group_name_H-M   'P 1'
#
loop_
_entity.id
_entity.type
_entity.pdbx_description
1 polymer ?
#
loop_
_entity_poly.entity_id
_entity_poly.type
_entity_poly.pdbx_seq_one_letter_code
_entity_poly.pdbx_strand_id
1 'polypeptide(L)'
;MRLMAYVVDLILVMQLLFLVLAGEQVKISKPLIMCVVEVYRDSIVKAEVHTKIKTYVTESGVLNRMGRDQAFDTVDGLLKRYCESPDIVQLKDHVLSARGPAAGQSDAR
;
A
#
# COMPACT_ATOMS: atom_id res chain seq x y z
N MET A 1 -4.19 14.55 10.90
CA MET A 1 -2.92 14.12 10.25
C MET A 1 -2.76 12.61 10.31
N ARG A 2 -2.46 12.05 11.50
CA ARG A 2 -2.03 10.64 11.64
C ARG A 2 -3.10 9.63 11.19
N LEU A 3 -4.38 9.88 11.50
CA LEU A 3 -5.47 8.98 11.12
C LEU A 3 -5.62 8.80 9.61
N MET A 4 -5.51 9.88 8.83
CA MET A 4 -5.62 9.82 7.36
C MET A 4 -4.47 9.00 6.75
N ALA A 5 -3.25 9.21 7.24
CA ALA A 5 -2.11 8.40 6.82
C ALA A 5 -2.30 6.92 7.17
N TYR A 6 -2.78 6.61 8.38
CA TYR A 6 -3.06 5.22 8.76
C TYR A 6 -4.13 4.55 7.89
N VAL A 7 -5.20 5.27 7.56
CA VAL A 7 -6.27 4.73 6.69
C VAL A 7 -5.74 4.46 5.29
N VAL A 8 -5.00 5.40 4.70
CA VAL A 8 -4.43 5.23 3.35
C VAL A 8 -3.38 4.10 3.35
N ASP A 9 -2.46 4.08 4.31
CA ASP A 9 -1.45 3.04 4.44
C ASP A 9 -2.10 1.65 4.56
N LEU A 10 -3.15 1.51 5.39
CA LEU A 10 -3.87 0.24 5.56
C LEU A 10 -4.48 -0.23 4.24
N ILE A 11 -5.16 0.66 3.51
CA ILE A 11 -5.81 0.29 2.25
C ILE A 11 -4.77 -0.14 1.21
N LEU A 12 -3.65 0.58 1.09
CA LEU A 12 -2.59 0.25 0.14
C LEU A 12 -1.90 -1.08 0.48
N VAL A 13 -1.67 -1.36 1.76
CA VAL A 13 -1.17 -2.67 2.22
C VAL A 13 -2.16 -3.79 1.88
N MET A 14 -3.45 -3.58 2.11
CA MET A 14 -4.49 -4.56 1.78
C MET A 14 -4.58 -4.80 0.26
N GLN A 15 -4.52 -3.75 -0.56
CA GLN A 15 -4.49 -3.87 -2.02
C GLN A 15 -3.28 -4.67 -2.50
N LEU A 16 -2.09 -4.35 -1.99
CA LEU A 16 -0.87 -5.07 -2.32
C LEU A 16 -0.97 -6.55 -1.92
N LEU A 17 -1.53 -6.85 -0.74
CA LEU A 17 -1.79 -8.21 -0.29
C LEU A 17 -2.76 -8.95 -1.23
N PHE A 18 -3.88 -8.33 -1.60
CA PHE A 18 -4.84 -8.92 -2.53
C PHE A 18 -4.24 -9.18 -3.91
N LEU A 19 -3.41 -8.25 -4.41
CA LEU A 19 -2.75 -8.40 -5.70
C LEU A 19 -1.79 -9.59 -5.71
N VAL A 20 -1.05 -9.80 -4.61
CA VAL A 20 -0.18 -10.97 -4.44
C VAL A 20 -1.00 -12.26 -4.37
N LEU A 21 -2.10 -12.26 -3.61
CA LEU A 21 -3.00 -13.42 -3.48
C LEU A 21 -3.76 -13.77 -4.77
N ALA A 22 -4.04 -12.77 -5.62
CA ALA A 22 -4.68 -12.99 -6.92
C ALA A 22 -3.68 -13.47 -7.99
N GLY A 23 -2.43 -13.00 -7.92
CA GLY A 23 -1.38 -13.34 -8.88
C GLY A 23 -0.72 -14.69 -8.67
N GLU A 24 -0.59 -15.14 -7.42
CA GLU A 24 -0.15 -16.49 -7.09
C GLU A 24 -1.25 -17.19 -6.29
N GLN A 25 -1.52 -18.48 -6.54
CA GLN A 25 -2.45 -19.28 -5.72
C GLN A 25 -1.88 -19.58 -4.32
N VAL A 26 -1.52 -18.53 -3.58
CA VAL A 26 -0.84 -18.57 -2.30
C VAL A 26 -1.86 -18.35 -1.20
N LYS A 27 -1.75 -19.12 -0.14
CA LYS A 27 -2.58 -18.95 1.05
C LYS A 27 -2.07 -17.78 1.89
N ILE A 28 -3.02 -17.02 2.43
CA ILE A 28 -2.70 -15.99 3.41
C ILE A 28 -1.96 -16.61 4.60
N SER A 29 -0.86 -15.98 5.00
CA SER A 29 -0.01 -16.46 6.10
C SER A 29 0.68 -15.28 6.78
N LYS A 30 1.05 -15.45 8.05
CA LYS A 30 1.77 -14.41 8.81
C LYS A 30 3.06 -13.96 8.11
N PRO A 31 3.92 -14.86 7.56
CA PRO A 31 5.12 -14.43 6.83
C PRO A 31 4.79 -13.60 5.58
N LEU A 32 3.74 -13.96 4.84
CA LEU A 32 3.31 -13.19 3.67
C LEU A 32 2.85 -11.78 4.08
N ILE A 33 2.02 -11.67 5.11
CA ILE A 33 1.53 -10.38 5.61
C ILE A 33 2.72 -9.51 6.07
N MET A 34 3.69 -10.08 6.80
CA MET A 34 4.88 -9.35 7.22
C MET A 34 5.71 -8.85 6.04
N CYS A 35 5.95 -9.71 5.05
CA CYS A 35 6.68 -9.35 3.84
C CYS A 35 5.99 -8.19 3.09
N VAL A 36 4.67 -8.27 2.88
CA VAL A 36 3.89 -7.20 2.24
C VAL A 36 3.99 -5.88 3.01
N VAL A 37 3.87 -5.93 4.34
CA VAL A 37 3.99 -4.75 5.20
C VAL A 37 5.39 -4.14 5.12
N GLU A 38 6.44 -4.94 5.15
CA GLU A 38 7.83 -4.48 5.07
C GLU A 38 8.14 -3.85 3.71
N VAL A 39 7.77 -4.53 2.62
CA VAL A 39 7.94 -4.00 1.25
C VAL A 39 7.20 -2.67 1.06
N TYR A 40 5.97 -2.56 1.58
CA TYR A 40 5.25 -1.29 1.54
C TYR A 40 5.91 -0.23 2.46
N ARG A 41 6.32 -0.60 3.67
CA ARG A 41 6.92 0.30 4.65
C ARG A 41 8.18 0.98 4.11
N ASP A 42 8.96 0.24 3.34
CA ASP A 42 10.25 0.69 2.83
C ASP A 42 10.13 1.24 1.38
N SER A 43 8.90 1.37 0.87
CA SER A 43 8.61 1.85 -0.50
C SER A 43 8.63 3.37 -0.65
N ILE A 44 8.96 3.81 -1.87
CA ILE A 44 8.79 5.20 -2.31
C ILE A 44 7.31 5.60 -2.28
N VAL A 45 6.39 4.66 -2.58
CA VAL A 45 4.94 4.89 -2.54
C VAL A 45 4.49 5.43 -1.18
N LYS A 46 4.95 4.81 -0.09
CA LYS A 46 4.62 5.29 1.26
C LYS A 46 5.18 6.69 1.51
N ALA A 47 6.43 6.95 1.09
CA ALA A 47 7.04 8.27 1.26
C ALA A 47 6.26 9.35 0.49
N GLU A 48 5.80 9.07 -0.73
CA GLU A 48 4.97 9.96 -1.53
C GLU A 48 3.60 10.22 -0.90
N VAL A 49 2.92 9.16 -0.44
CA VAL A 49 1.63 9.27 0.26
C VAL A 49 1.75 10.18 1.47
N HIS A 50 2.75 9.95 2.32
CA HIS A 50 2.96 10.76 3.53
C HIS A 50 3.33 12.20 3.19
N THR A 51 4.13 12.41 2.14
CA THR A 51 4.44 13.75 1.63
C THR A 51 3.18 14.48 1.17
N LYS A 52 2.33 13.85 0.38
CA LYS A 52 1.07 14.44 -0.10
C LYS A 52 0.08 14.74 1.02
N ILE A 53 -0.07 13.85 1.99
CA ILE A 53 -0.93 14.08 3.16
C ILE A 53 -0.38 15.26 3.98
N LYS A 54 0.94 15.34 4.16
CA LYS A 54 1.57 16.45 4.88
C LYS A 54 1.36 17.77 4.15
N THR A 55 1.56 17.80 2.84
CA THR A 55 1.30 18.98 1.99
C THR A 55 -0.16 19.41 2.12
N TYR A 56 -1.09 18.48 1.92
CA TYR A 56 -2.53 18.74 2.03
C TYR A 56 -2.87 19.40 3.36
N VAL A 57 -2.43 18.86 4.50
CA VAL A 57 -2.80 19.46 5.79
C VAL A 57 -2.04 20.76 6.07
N THR A 58 -0.83 20.93 5.55
CA THR A 58 -0.10 22.20 5.69
C THR A 58 -0.83 23.30 4.93
N GLU A 59 -1.25 23.03 3.69
CA GLU A 59 -2.00 23.96 2.85
C GLU A 59 -3.41 24.22 3.42
N SER A 60 -4.09 23.17 3.90
CA SER A 60 -5.41 23.27 4.54
C SER A 60 -5.37 23.97 5.91
N GLY A 61 -4.23 23.95 6.61
CA GLY A 61 -4.02 24.69 7.85
C GLY A 61 -3.79 26.19 7.61
N VAL A 62 -3.26 26.55 6.45
CA VAL A 62 -3.08 27.95 6.01
C VAL A 62 -4.39 28.52 5.45
N LEU A 63 -5.18 27.70 4.74
CA LEU A 63 -6.54 28.03 4.28
C LEU A 63 -7.57 27.53 5.30
N ASN A 64 -7.86 28.34 6.32
CA ASN A 64 -8.67 28.03 7.50
C ASN A 64 -10.17 27.61 7.26
N ARG A 65 -10.56 27.13 6.07
CA ARG A 65 -11.92 26.72 5.69
C ARG A 65 -11.96 25.70 4.56
N MET A 66 -11.30 24.56 4.70
CA MET A 66 -11.52 23.46 3.77
C MET A 66 -12.09 22.24 4.51
N GLY A 67 -13.33 21.90 4.14
CA GLY A 67 -14.21 21.03 4.90
C GLY A 67 -13.86 19.54 4.80
N ARG A 68 -14.58 18.72 5.58
CA ARG A 68 -14.45 17.25 5.62
C ARG A 68 -14.42 16.62 4.23
N ASP A 69 -15.18 17.15 3.29
CA ASP A 69 -15.34 16.60 1.95
C ASP A 69 -14.01 16.59 1.17
N GLN A 70 -13.19 17.63 1.29
CA GLN A 70 -11.90 17.68 0.58
C GLN A 70 -10.86 16.71 1.18
N ALA A 71 -10.97 16.38 2.47
CA ALA A 71 -10.14 15.35 3.07
C ALA A 71 -10.49 13.97 2.50
N PHE A 72 -11.79 13.71 2.29
CA PHE A 72 -12.24 12.51 1.59
C PHE A 72 -11.80 12.50 0.13
N ASP A 73 -11.90 13.61 -0.60
CA ASP A 73 -11.42 13.71 -1.99
C ASP A 73 -9.91 13.45 -2.10
N THR A 74 -9.14 13.91 -1.10
CA THR A 74 -7.69 13.66 -1.07
C THR A 74 -7.37 12.18 -0.82
N VAL A 75 -8.09 11.54 0.11
CA VAL A 75 -7.98 10.09 0.32
C VAL A 75 -8.39 9.34 -0.96
N ASP A 76 -9.55 9.65 -1.53
CA ASP A 76 -10.06 9.03 -2.75
C ASP A 76 -9.09 9.20 -3.93
N GLY A 77 -8.53 10.40 -4.11
CA GLY A 77 -7.52 10.68 -5.14
C GLY A 77 -6.22 9.89 -4.94
N LEU A 78 -5.74 9.76 -3.70
CA LEU A 78 -4.59 8.92 -3.38
C LEU A 78 -4.88 7.45 -3.69
N LEU A 79 -6.05 6.96 -3.26
CA LEU A 79 -6.44 5.58 -3.49
C LEU A 79 -6.60 5.29 -4.98
N LYS A 80 -7.31 6.13 -5.74
CA LYS A 80 -7.45 5.98 -7.20
C LYS A 80 -6.12 6.00 -7.93
N ARG A 81 -5.19 6.87 -7.53
CA ARG A 81 -3.85 6.92 -8.14
C ARG A 81 -3.13 5.59 -8.00
N TYR A 82 -3.19 4.96 -6.83
CA TYR A 82 -2.40 3.76 -6.56
C TYR A 82 -3.16 2.45 -6.81
N CYS A 83 -4.50 2.47 -6.85
CA CYS A 83 -5.38 1.30 -7.07
C CYS A 83 -5.02 0.48 -8.32
N GLU A 84 -4.42 1.11 -9.33
CA GLU A 84 -4.01 0.47 -10.60
C GLU A 84 -2.67 1.03 -11.09
N SER A 85 -1.88 1.64 -10.19
CA SER A 85 -0.59 2.21 -10.57
C SER A 85 0.41 1.11 -10.91
N PRO A 86 1.24 1.30 -11.96
CA PRO A 86 2.43 0.47 -12.15
C PRO A 86 3.31 0.40 -10.89
N ASP A 87 3.27 1.40 -10.01
CA ASP A 87 4.03 1.40 -8.75
C ASP A 87 3.58 0.29 -7.78
N ILE A 88 2.26 0.06 -7.65
CA ILE A 88 1.75 -1.03 -6.80
C ILE A 88 2.05 -2.39 -7.45
N VAL A 89 1.98 -2.47 -8.78
CA VAL A 89 2.33 -3.71 -9.51
C VAL A 89 3.81 -4.05 -9.32
N GLN A 90 4.70 -3.06 -9.38
CA GLN A 90 6.13 -3.24 -9.10
C GLN A 90 6.37 -3.68 -7.64
N LEU A 91 5.63 -3.11 -6.69
CA LEU A 91 5.71 -3.57 -5.29
C LEU A 91 5.28 -5.03 -5.14
N LYS A 92 4.28 -5.49 -5.90
CA LYS A 92 3.91 -6.90 -5.93
C LYS A 92 5.07 -7.76 -6.44
N ASP A 93 5.75 -7.38 -7.50
CA ASP A 93 6.92 -8.11 -8.01
C ASP A 93 8.07 -8.15 -6.98
N HIS A 94 8.26 -7.07 -6.20
CA HIS A 94 9.22 -7.03 -5.10
C HIS A 94 8.84 -7.98 -3.96
N VAL A 95 7.55 -8.06 -3.59
CA VAL A 95 7.06 -9.02 -2.58
C VAL A 95 7.35 -10.45 -3.02
N LEU A 96 7.08 -10.77 -4.30
CA LEU A 96 7.32 -12.10 -4.85
C LEU A 96 8.81 -12.45 -4.86
N SER A 97 9.66 -11.50 -5.26
CA SER A 97 11.11 -11.67 -5.27
C SER A 97 11.68 -11.85 -3.86
N ALA A 98 11.21 -11.07 -2.89
CA ALA A 98 11.67 -11.12 -1.49
C ALA A 98 11.24 -12.40 -0.76
N ARG A 99 10.13 -13.01 -1.16
CA ARG A 99 9.63 -14.27 -0.60
C ARG A 99 10.48 -15.48 -1.00
N GLY A 100 11.19 -15.40 -2.13
CA GLY A 100 11.86 -16.55 -2.76
C GLY A 100 10.87 -17.57 -3.33
N PRO A 101 11.32 -18.53 -4.17
CA PRO A 101 10.44 -19.59 -4.65
C PRO A 101 9.87 -20.34 -3.44
N ALA A 102 8.56 -20.59 -3.47
CA ALA A 102 7.93 -21.41 -2.44
C ALA A 102 8.65 -22.76 -2.36
N ALA A 103 9.46 -22.96 -1.33
CA ALA A 103 10.04 -24.26 -1.01
C ALA A 103 8.87 -25.22 -0.72
N GLY A 104 8.49 -25.96 -1.76
CA GLY A 104 7.29 -26.78 -1.76
C GLY A 104 7.15 -27.64 -3.02
N GLN A 105 8.26 -27.96 -3.70
CA GLN A 105 8.37 -29.20 -4.47
C GLN A 105 9.35 -30.08 -3.69
N SER A 106 8.82 -30.87 -2.76
CA SER A 106 9.47 -32.13 -2.40
C SER A 106 8.69 -33.19 -3.14
N ASP A 107 9.18 -33.52 -4.34
CA ASP A 107 8.93 -34.84 -4.93
C ASP A 107 9.33 -35.88 -3.90
N ALA A 108 8.34 -36.55 -3.33
CA ALA A 108 8.52 -37.78 -2.60
C ALA A 108 7.59 -38.82 -3.25
N ARG A 109 8.22 -39.59 -4.13
CA ARG A 109 7.91 -40.94 -4.63
C ARG A 109 6.59 -41.58 -4.20
#